data_AF-A0A3B9JBI4-F1
#
_entry.id   AF-A0A3B9JBI4-F1
#
_cell.length_a   1.000
_cell.length_b   1.000
_cell.length_c   1.000
_cell.angle_alpha   90.00
_cell.angle_beta   90.00
_cell.angle_gamma   90.00
#
_symmetry.space_group_name_H-M   'P 1'
#
loop_
_entity.id
_entity.type
_entity.pdbx_description
1 polymer ?
#
loop_
_entity_poly.entity_id
_entity_poly.type
_entity_poly.pdbx_seq_one_letter_code
_entity_poly.pdbx_strand_id
1 'polypeptide(L)'
;MVEFNCRFGDPETQVVLPLLETDLVEIAEACVDGTLADTEIRWKAGAAVCVVLASKGYPGKVESGQLVSIGGLPENSICFHAGTKVNADRLLTTSGGRVFGATAWAQDLPTAAKSAYDAVDEIHFDGVQYRTDIAVWALQADARTDNQAEKRISEPHGVYRTSKLVSLPTDDLTYTVNGLAMQVHNEIGPGHAEKFYQRRLAELCRDAGLSVEVEKRVEVWITERMFGYLKLDLWIEERLVVECKALARPIGNEEIGQVLTYLAATGSQVGMIYNFGLSRMMPRRILAARDVQDWQKHLYRYIHKSPGMVLPPLGQKTDVPPIRFNSISQA
;
A
#
# COMPACT_ATOMS: atom_id res chain seq x y z
N MET A 1 -4.73 0.62 0.96
CA MET A 1 -3.50 0.24 0.24
C MET A 1 -3.45 1.06 -1.04
N VAL A 2 -2.46 1.96 -1.13
CA VAL A 2 -2.34 2.96 -2.20
C VAL A 2 -1.41 2.44 -3.31
N GLU A 3 -0.28 1.85 -2.94
CA GLU A 3 0.65 1.17 -3.84
C GLU A 3 1.45 0.10 -3.06
N PHE A 4 2.14 -0.77 -3.80
CA PHE A 4 3.16 -1.67 -3.25
C PHE A 4 4.50 -1.35 -3.87
N ASN A 5 5.52 -1.36 -3.02
CA ASN A 5 6.90 -1.26 -3.43
C ASN A 5 7.63 -2.54 -3.03
N CYS A 6 8.38 -3.14 -3.95
CA CYS A 6 9.16 -4.36 -3.68
C CYS A 6 10.52 -4.07 -3.05
N ARG A 7 10.75 -2.83 -2.58
CA ARG A 7 11.96 -2.42 -1.89
C ARG A 7 11.65 -1.41 -0.80
N PHE A 8 12.63 -1.19 0.04
CA PHE A 8 12.66 -0.15 1.05
C PHE A 8 12.30 1.23 0.45
N GLY A 9 11.36 1.91 1.13
CA GLY A 9 10.87 3.23 0.74
C GLY A 9 11.92 4.32 0.93
N ASP A 10 11.76 5.43 0.24
CA ASP A 10 12.59 6.63 0.44
C ASP A 10 11.65 7.84 0.50
N PRO A 11 11.53 8.53 1.65
CA PRO A 11 12.48 8.52 2.78
C PRO A 11 12.14 7.56 3.93
N GLU A 12 11.17 6.65 3.80
CA GLU A 12 10.68 5.81 4.92
C GLU A 12 11.80 5.03 5.63
N THR A 13 12.74 4.49 4.86
CA THR A 13 13.87 3.70 5.40
C THR A 13 14.79 4.52 6.28
N GLN A 14 14.97 5.81 5.95
CA GLN A 14 15.80 6.73 6.72
C GLN A 14 15.20 6.99 8.11
N VAL A 15 13.89 6.83 8.27
CA VAL A 15 13.19 6.97 9.56
C VAL A 15 13.13 5.64 10.33
N VAL A 16 12.90 4.54 9.63
CA VAL A 16 12.70 3.22 10.24
C VAL A 16 14.01 2.65 10.77
N LEU A 17 15.07 2.59 9.96
CA LEU A 17 16.30 1.88 10.33
C LEU A 17 17.03 2.44 11.56
N PRO A 18 17.06 3.76 11.83
CA PRO A 18 17.70 4.27 13.05
C PRO A 18 17.09 3.74 14.36
N LEU A 19 15.80 3.38 14.33
CA LEU A 19 15.08 2.80 15.45
C LEU A 19 15.16 1.27 15.51
N LEU A 20 15.75 0.61 14.51
CA LEU A 20 15.94 -0.83 14.52
C LEU A 20 17.08 -1.19 15.50
N GLU A 21 16.82 -2.10 16.44
CA GLU A 21 17.86 -2.62 17.35
C GLU A 21 18.44 -3.94 16.85
N THR A 22 17.62 -4.80 16.23
CA THR A 22 18.09 -6.04 15.63
C THR A 22 18.99 -5.73 14.43
N ASP A 23 20.04 -6.53 14.23
CA ASP A 23 20.93 -6.35 13.07
C ASP A 23 20.12 -6.56 11.78
N LEU A 24 20.20 -5.59 10.86
CA LEU A 24 19.54 -5.69 9.57
C LEU A 24 20.06 -6.87 8.75
N VAL A 25 21.34 -7.24 8.92
CA VAL A 25 21.94 -8.40 8.23
C VAL A 25 21.31 -9.70 8.73
N GLU A 26 21.12 -9.85 10.04
CA GLU A 26 20.45 -11.01 10.63
C GLU A 26 19.03 -11.18 10.08
N ILE A 27 18.28 -10.08 9.96
CA ILE A 27 16.93 -10.09 9.37
C ILE A 27 16.99 -10.47 7.89
N ALA A 28 17.97 -9.96 7.14
CA ALA A 28 18.11 -10.26 5.72
C ALA A 28 18.50 -11.72 5.48
N GLU A 29 19.40 -12.28 6.28
CA GLU A 29 19.78 -13.70 6.25
C GLU A 29 18.58 -14.59 6.57
N ALA A 30 17.81 -14.26 7.62
CA ALA A 30 16.59 -15.00 7.95
C ALA A 30 15.52 -14.94 6.85
N CYS A 31 15.45 -13.83 6.09
CA CYS A 31 14.59 -13.75 4.90
C CYS A 31 15.06 -14.71 3.80
N VAL A 32 16.37 -14.77 3.53
CA VAL A 32 16.97 -15.63 2.50
C VAL A 32 16.78 -17.11 2.86
N ASP A 33 16.96 -17.46 4.13
CA ASP A 33 16.89 -18.83 4.63
C ASP A 33 15.45 -19.30 4.92
N GLY A 34 14.46 -18.41 4.82
CA GLY A 34 13.05 -18.71 5.10
C GLY A 34 12.74 -18.90 6.60
N THR A 35 13.62 -18.44 7.48
CA THR A 35 13.53 -18.58 8.95
C THR A 35 13.11 -17.29 9.66
N LEU A 36 12.67 -16.27 8.90
CA LEU A 36 12.23 -14.98 9.44
C LEU A 36 11.13 -15.13 10.53
N ALA A 37 10.26 -16.13 10.41
CA ALA A 37 9.21 -16.40 11.39
C ALA A 37 9.75 -16.72 12.79
N ASP A 38 10.98 -17.23 12.88
CA ASP A 38 11.67 -17.61 14.12
C ASP A 38 12.60 -16.50 14.66
N THR A 39 12.76 -15.40 13.90
CA THR A 39 13.67 -14.30 14.24
C THR A 39 12.94 -13.22 15.04
N GLU A 40 13.50 -12.82 16.18
CA GLU A 40 12.96 -11.73 17.00
C GLU A 40 13.47 -10.37 16.50
N ILE A 41 12.57 -9.51 16.03
CA ILE A 41 12.89 -8.14 15.59
C ILE A 41 12.58 -7.15 16.71
N ARG A 42 13.62 -6.51 17.24
CA ARG A 42 13.59 -5.52 18.31
C ARG A 42 13.78 -4.10 17.78
N TRP A 43 13.12 -3.16 18.45
CA TRP A 43 13.08 -1.75 18.08
C TRP A 43 13.30 -0.88 19.31
N LYS A 44 14.02 0.23 19.14
CA LYS A 44 14.17 1.26 20.16
C LYS A 44 12.82 1.91 20.40
N ALA A 45 12.51 2.19 21.66
CA ALA A 45 11.39 3.06 21.98
C ALA A 45 11.67 4.50 21.52
N GLY A 46 10.63 5.21 21.12
CA GLY A 46 10.70 6.62 20.73
C GLY A 46 10.17 6.87 19.32
N ALA A 47 10.62 7.98 18.73
CA ALA A 47 10.20 8.42 17.42
C ALA A 47 11.40 8.91 16.60
N ALA A 48 11.27 8.84 15.28
CA ALA A 48 12.23 9.38 14.33
C ALA A 48 11.50 10.24 13.30
N VAL A 49 12.16 11.30 12.84
CA VAL A 49 11.64 12.22 11.81
C VAL A 49 12.74 12.48 10.79
N CYS A 50 12.39 12.39 9.52
CA CYS A 50 13.27 12.76 8.41
C CYS A 50 12.68 13.93 7.62
N VAL A 51 13.48 14.98 7.45
CA VAL A 51 13.19 16.10 6.55
C VAL A 51 14.06 15.97 5.31
N VAL A 52 13.43 15.90 4.14
CA VAL A 52 14.15 15.83 2.87
C VAL A 52 14.52 17.24 2.42
N LEU A 53 15.81 17.45 2.14
CA LEU A 53 16.35 18.65 1.52
C LEU A 53 16.51 18.39 0.03
N ALA A 54 15.84 19.19 -0.79
CA ALA A 54 15.80 19.09 -2.24
C ALA A 54 16.47 20.28 -2.92
N SER A 55 16.98 20.06 -4.13
CA SER A 55 17.45 21.14 -5.01
C SER A 55 16.29 21.95 -5.56
N LYS A 56 16.54 23.24 -5.75
CA LYS A 56 15.63 24.18 -6.37
C LYS A 56 15.00 23.61 -7.64
N GLY A 57 13.67 23.64 -7.69
CA GLY A 57 12.89 23.26 -8.87
C GLY A 57 12.39 21.81 -8.86
N TYR A 58 12.76 20.99 -7.86
CA TYR A 58 12.19 19.67 -7.66
C TYR A 58 10.67 19.76 -7.37
N PRO A 59 9.81 18.88 -7.94
CA PRO A 59 10.09 17.68 -8.73
C PRO A 59 10.27 17.91 -10.25
N GLY A 60 10.30 19.16 -10.71
CA GLY A 60 10.52 19.54 -12.09
C GLY A 60 12.01 19.60 -12.48
N LYS A 61 12.39 20.60 -13.27
CA LYS A 61 13.78 20.79 -13.70
C LYS A 61 14.62 21.32 -12.54
N VAL A 62 15.67 20.59 -12.18
CA VAL A 62 16.54 20.90 -11.04
C VAL A 62 17.88 21.49 -11.47
N GLU A 63 18.41 22.39 -10.66
CA GLU A 63 19.78 22.89 -10.77
C GLU A 63 20.71 22.03 -9.89
N SER A 64 21.76 21.47 -10.49
CA SER A 64 22.75 20.62 -9.80
C SER A 64 24.14 21.24 -9.85
N GLY A 65 25.03 20.79 -8.97
CA GLY A 65 26.42 21.27 -8.89
C GLY A 65 26.65 22.34 -7.82
N GLN A 66 25.65 22.63 -6.98
CA GLN A 66 25.80 23.58 -5.89
C GLN A 66 26.72 23.00 -4.82
N LEU A 67 27.66 23.81 -4.32
CA LEU A 67 28.53 23.41 -3.22
C LEU A 67 27.71 23.17 -1.96
N VAL A 68 28.01 22.07 -1.29
CA VAL A 68 27.37 21.69 -0.03
C VAL A 68 28.32 21.93 1.13
N SER A 69 27.81 22.54 2.19
CA SER A 69 28.41 22.55 3.53
C SER A 69 27.51 21.78 4.49
N ILE A 70 28.11 20.92 5.32
CA ILE A 70 27.41 20.22 6.42
C ILE A 70 28.15 20.57 7.71
N GLY A 71 27.44 21.16 8.65
CA GLY A 71 27.94 21.58 9.96
C GLY A 71 27.87 20.49 11.03
N GLY A 72 27.74 20.93 12.28
CA GLY A 72 27.73 20.06 13.44
C GLY A 72 26.34 19.52 13.71
N LEU A 73 26.03 18.34 13.15
CA LEU A 73 24.73 17.72 13.35
C LEU A 73 24.43 17.46 14.84
N PRO A 74 23.16 17.62 15.29
CA PRO A 74 22.78 17.34 16.66
C PRO A 74 22.99 15.87 17.03
N GLU A 75 23.08 15.58 18.32
CA GLU A 75 23.15 14.20 18.81
C GLU A 75 21.91 13.39 18.36
N ASN A 76 22.09 12.09 18.10
CA ASN A 76 21.02 11.23 17.60
C ASN A 76 20.39 11.71 16.28
N SER A 77 21.23 12.25 15.40
CA SER A 77 20.84 12.61 14.04
C SER A 77 21.86 12.17 13.00
N ILE A 78 21.39 12.00 11.77
CA ILE A 78 22.18 11.58 10.61
C ILE A 78 21.72 12.40 9.39
N CYS A 79 22.69 12.86 8.61
CA CYS A 79 22.46 13.40 7.27
C CYS A 79 22.70 12.29 6.23
N PHE A 80 21.61 11.72 5.70
CA PHE A 80 21.70 10.72 4.63
C PHE A 80 21.88 11.42 3.28
N HIS A 81 22.93 11.05 2.56
CA HIS A 81 23.17 11.52 1.20
C HIS A 81 22.26 10.79 0.21
N ALA A 82 21.58 11.55 -0.65
CA ALA A 82 20.83 11.03 -1.80
C ALA A 82 21.50 11.52 -3.09
N GLY A 83 21.00 12.61 -3.69
CA GLY A 83 21.57 13.19 -4.91
C GLY A 83 22.79 14.08 -4.63
N THR A 84 23.93 13.49 -4.27
CA THR A 84 25.20 14.22 -4.08
C THR A 84 26.34 13.60 -4.89
N LYS A 85 27.38 14.38 -5.18
CA LYS A 85 28.61 13.90 -5.78
C LYS A 85 29.81 14.71 -5.29
N VAL A 86 30.98 14.10 -5.35
CA VAL A 86 32.24 14.82 -5.18
C VAL A 86 32.73 15.27 -6.56
N ASN A 87 33.04 16.56 -6.72
CA ASN A 87 33.52 17.13 -7.98
C ASN A 87 35.05 16.90 -8.18
N ALA A 88 35.61 17.41 -9.29
CA ALA A 88 37.03 17.26 -9.60
C ALA A 88 37.97 17.89 -8.55
N ASP A 89 37.50 18.94 -7.87
CA ASP A 89 38.22 19.65 -6.81
C ASP A 89 38.05 18.98 -5.42
N ARG A 90 37.47 17.78 -5.38
CA ARG A 90 37.13 17.03 -4.16
C ARG A 90 36.13 17.72 -3.23
N LEU A 91 35.27 18.57 -3.78
CA LEU A 91 34.20 19.26 -3.05
C LEU A 91 32.87 18.53 -3.22
N LEU A 92 32.09 18.46 -2.14
CA LEU A 92 30.75 17.90 -2.16
C LEU A 92 29.79 18.86 -2.87
N THR A 93 29.01 18.33 -3.81
CA THR A 93 28.06 19.08 -4.62
C THR A 93 26.73 18.36 -4.78
N THR A 94 25.67 19.10 -5.06
CA THR A 94 24.35 18.53 -5.40
C THR A 94 24.37 17.84 -6.77
N SER A 95 23.61 16.76 -6.93
CA SER A 95 23.57 15.94 -8.14
C SER A 95 22.22 15.24 -8.36
N GLY A 96 21.13 15.79 -7.84
CA GLY A 96 19.80 15.21 -8.00
C GLY A 96 18.70 16.10 -7.44
N GLY A 97 17.46 15.65 -7.55
CA GLY A 97 16.30 16.39 -7.03
C GLY A 97 16.22 16.39 -5.51
N ARG A 98 16.16 15.20 -4.90
CA ARG A 98 16.36 15.05 -3.45
C ARG A 98 17.86 14.91 -3.19
N VAL A 99 18.39 15.74 -2.30
CA VAL A 99 19.84 15.83 -2.07
C VAL A 99 20.21 15.17 -0.75
N PHE A 100 19.48 15.47 0.32
CA PHE A 100 19.72 14.91 1.64
C PHE A 100 18.42 14.51 2.35
N GLY A 101 18.53 13.57 3.28
CA GLY A 101 17.55 13.33 4.33
C GLY A 101 18.15 13.64 5.69
N ALA A 102 17.75 14.75 6.31
CA ALA A 102 18.12 15.10 7.67
C ALA A 102 17.19 14.34 8.62
N THR A 103 17.72 13.29 9.25
CA THR A 103 16.96 12.43 10.16
C THR A 103 17.44 12.59 11.58
N ALA A 104 16.52 12.75 12.53
CA ALA A 104 16.82 12.66 13.95
C ALA A 104 15.84 11.73 14.65
N TRP A 105 16.27 11.14 15.77
CA TRP A 105 15.43 10.32 16.64
C TRP A 105 15.57 10.71 18.10
N ALA A 106 14.48 10.55 18.84
CA ALA A 106 14.39 10.90 20.26
C ALA A 106 13.34 10.04 20.97
N GLN A 107 13.18 10.25 22.27
CA GLN A 107 12.22 9.56 23.12
C GLN A 107 10.74 9.82 22.73
N ASP A 108 10.47 10.93 22.03
CA ASP A 108 9.13 11.34 21.62
C ASP A 108 9.15 12.09 20.28
N LEU A 109 7.99 12.15 19.62
CA LEU A 109 7.84 12.76 18.30
C LEU A 109 8.13 14.28 18.28
N PRO A 110 7.66 15.10 19.25
CA PRO A 110 7.99 16.53 19.29
C PRO A 110 9.51 16.79 19.31
N THR A 111 10.24 16.05 20.15
CA THR A 111 11.69 16.21 20.28
C THR A 111 12.41 15.74 19.01
N ALA A 112 12.02 14.59 18.46
CA ALA A 112 12.59 14.07 17.21
C ALA A 112 12.36 15.04 16.03
N ALA A 113 11.15 15.62 15.93
CA ALA A 113 10.82 16.60 14.91
C ALA A 113 11.68 17.86 15.05
N LYS A 114 11.81 18.40 16.27
CA LYS A 114 12.66 19.56 16.53
C LYS A 114 14.11 19.27 16.13
N SER A 115 14.69 18.17 16.60
CA SER A 115 16.08 17.80 16.29
C SER A 115 16.31 17.56 14.79
N ALA A 116 15.31 17.07 14.06
CA ALA A 116 15.41 16.92 12.61
C ALA A 116 15.51 18.28 11.89
N TYR A 117 14.76 19.30 12.35
CA TYR A 117 14.91 20.66 11.83
C TYR A 117 16.19 21.35 12.29
N ASP A 118 16.64 21.11 13.53
CA ASP A 118 17.96 21.57 13.98
C ASP A 118 19.07 20.97 13.08
N ALA A 119 18.93 19.72 12.62
CA ALA A 119 19.85 19.10 11.66
C ALA A 119 19.75 19.68 10.24
N VAL A 120 18.56 20.16 9.82
CA VAL A 120 18.39 20.88 8.54
C VAL A 120 19.16 22.18 8.55
N ASP A 121 19.16 22.90 9.68
CA ASP A 121 19.85 24.18 9.84
C ASP A 121 21.39 24.05 9.69
N GLU A 122 21.94 22.85 9.82
CA GLU A 122 23.38 22.57 9.64
C GLU A 122 23.74 22.19 8.19
N ILE A 123 22.77 22.04 7.29
CA ILE A 123 23.00 21.60 5.89
C ILE A 123 22.70 22.75 4.93
N HIS A 124 23.72 23.20 4.23
CA HIS A 124 23.63 24.37 3.35
C HIS A 124 24.06 24.06 1.93
N PHE A 125 23.25 24.51 0.98
CA PHE A 125 23.61 24.67 -0.42
C PHE A 125 22.66 25.68 -1.07
N ASP A 126 23.10 26.30 -2.16
CA ASP A 126 22.28 27.30 -2.84
C ASP A 126 20.97 26.69 -3.38
N GLY A 127 19.86 27.39 -3.14
CA GLY A 127 18.54 26.96 -3.58
C GLY A 127 17.97 25.73 -2.87
N VAL A 128 18.42 25.40 -1.65
CA VAL A 128 17.81 24.34 -0.86
C VAL A 128 16.32 24.58 -0.61
N GLN A 129 15.51 23.53 -0.76
CA GLN A 129 14.07 23.55 -0.49
C GLN A 129 13.69 22.36 0.40
N TYR A 130 12.89 22.59 1.42
CA TYR A 130 12.33 21.56 2.28
C TYR A 130 10.96 22.01 2.81
N ARG A 131 10.16 21.04 3.26
CA ARG A 131 8.89 21.33 3.93
C ARG A 131 9.14 21.62 5.40
N THR A 132 8.41 22.58 5.95
CA THR A 132 8.48 23.00 7.37
C THR A 132 7.35 22.42 8.22
N ASP A 133 6.50 21.58 7.63
CA ASP A 133 5.32 20.99 8.28
C ASP A 133 5.38 19.46 8.39
N ILE A 134 6.56 18.86 8.21
CA ILE A 134 6.78 17.43 8.48
C ILE A 134 6.48 17.15 9.96
N ALA A 135 5.77 16.06 10.22
CA ALA A 135 5.24 15.60 11.53
C ALA A 135 4.08 16.42 12.15
N VAL A 136 3.69 17.57 11.58
CA VAL A 136 2.67 18.46 12.19
C VAL A 136 1.34 17.77 12.47
N TRP A 137 0.83 16.94 11.55
CA TRP A 137 -0.45 16.25 11.77
C TRP A 137 -0.39 15.19 12.86
N ALA A 138 0.75 14.49 12.99
CA ALA A 138 0.94 13.49 14.04
C ALA A 138 1.04 14.17 15.41
N LEU A 139 1.74 15.31 15.51
CA LEU A 139 1.81 16.13 16.71
C LEU A 139 0.42 16.67 17.14
N GLN A 140 -0.40 17.08 16.16
CA GLN A 140 -1.78 17.52 16.42
C GLN A 140 -2.71 16.39 16.84
N ALA A 141 -2.47 15.16 16.37
CA ALA A 141 -3.24 13.99 16.75
C ALA A 141 -2.89 13.54 18.18
N ASP A 142 -1.61 13.56 18.55
CA ASP A 142 -1.15 13.23 19.91
C ASP A 142 -1.80 14.16 20.95
N ALA A 143 -1.77 15.48 20.69
CA ALA A 143 -2.39 16.49 21.55
C ALA A 143 -3.93 16.34 21.69
N ARG A 144 -4.61 15.66 20.76
CA ARG A 144 -6.06 15.37 20.86
C ARG A 144 -6.36 14.10 21.67
N THR A 145 -5.37 13.24 21.84
CA THR A 145 -5.52 11.92 22.48
C THR A 145 -5.36 11.99 24.00
N ASP A 146 -4.74 13.06 24.53
CA ASP A 146 -4.57 13.32 25.97
C ASP A 146 -5.90 13.44 26.75
N ASN A 147 -7.03 13.74 26.09
CA ASN A 147 -8.35 13.81 26.74
C ASN A 147 -9.07 12.45 26.93
N GLN A 148 -8.46 11.34 26.52
CA GLN A 148 -9.02 9.98 26.73
C GLN A 148 -7.98 8.95 27.22
N ALA A 149 -6.79 9.40 27.63
CA ALA A 149 -5.61 8.54 27.83
C ALA A 149 -5.49 7.85 29.21
N GLU A 150 -6.44 8.00 30.15
CA GLU A 150 -6.36 7.31 31.46
C GLU A 150 -6.65 5.80 31.42
N LYS A 151 -6.85 5.17 30.25
CA LYS A 151 -7.23 3.75 30.17
C LYS A 151 -6.35 2.82 29.32
N ARG A 152 -5.20 3.28 28.80
CA ARG A 152 -4.33 2.44 27.94
C ARG A 152 -2.85 2.37 28.31
N ILE A 153 -2.42 2.99 29.41
CA ILE A 153 -1.01 2.94 29.83
C ILE A 153 -0.85 1.83 30.90
N SER A 154 -0.84 0.58 30.46
CA SER A 154 -0.32 -0.52 31.31
C SER A 154 0.22 -1.72 30.53
N GLU A 155 0.57 -1.58 29.25
CA GLU A 155 1.36 -2.61 28.57
C GLU A 155 2.70 -2.00 28.12
N PRO A 156 3.85 -2.56 28.57
CA PRO A 156 5.14 -2.17 28.03
C PRO A 156 5.16 -2.49 26.54
N HIS A 157 5.73 -1.59 25.73
CA HIS A 157 5.90 -1.75 24.29
C HIS A 157 6.88 -2.91 24.03
N GLY A 158 6.37 -4.14 24.15
CA GLY A 158 7.11 -5.38 24.11
C GLY A 158 7.04 -6.05 22.74
N VAL A 159 8.15 -6.72 22.39
CA VAL A 159 8.27 -7.88 21.50
C VAL A 159 7.14 -8.00 20.46
N TYR A 160 7.38 -7.49 19.26
CA TYR A 160 6.49 -7.76 18.13
C TYR A 160 6.71 -9.19 17.65
N ARG A 161 5.87 -10.14 18.12
CA ARG A 161 5.65 -11.37 17.35
C ARG A 161 5.03 -11.00 16.01
N THR A 162 5.58 -11.54 14.92
CA THR A 162 5.12 -11.46 13.52
C THR A 162 3.66 -11.90 13.28
N SER A 163 2.92 -12.28 14.32
CA SER A 163 1.56 -12.82 14.29
C SER A 163 0.44 -11.80 14.01
N LYS A 164 0.73 -10.64 13.38
CA LYS A 164 -0.30 -9.68 12.94
C LYS A 164 -0.20 -9.26 11.47
N LEU A 165 0.42 -10.09 10.61
CA LEU A 165 -0.08 -10.22 9.25
C LEU A 165 -1.42 -10.97 9.34
N VAL A 166 -2.48 -10.42 8.76
CA VAL A 166 -3.74 -11.17 8.63
C VAL A 166 -3.48 -12.30 7.63
N SER A 167 -2.98 -13.43 8.13
CA SER A 167 -2.82 -14.66 7.37
C SER A 167 -4.21 -15.10 6.94
N LEU A 168 -4.48 -15.06 5.65
CA LEU A 168 -5.70 -15.62 5.09
C LEU A 168 -5.38 -17.00 4.53
N PRO A 169 -6.30 -17.98 4.64
CA PRO A 169 -6.13 -19.31 4.04
C PRO A 169 -5.88 -19.30 2.52
N THR A 170 -6.04 -18.14 1.87
CA THR A 170 -5.89 -17.93 0.43
C THR A 170 -4.54 -17.28 0.05
N ASP A 171 -3.66 -16.97 1.00
CA ASP A 171 -2.42 -16.21 0.73
C ASP A 171 -1.51 -16.92 -0.28
N ASP A 172 -1.24 -18.21 -0.10
CA ASP A 172 -0.43 -19.02 -1.03
C ASP A 172 -1.04 -19.05 -2.44
N LEU A 173 -2.37 -19.13 -2.52
CA LEU A 173 -3.09 -19.10 -3.78
C LEU A 173 -2.97 -17.73 -4.47
N THR A 174 -3.10 -16.63 -3.72
CA THR A 174 -2.93 -15.29 -4.29
C THR A 174 -1.52 -15.03 -4.78
N TYR A 175 -0.50 -15.52 -4.05
CA TYR A 175 0.89 -15.42 -4.45
C TYR A 175 1.15 -16.16 -5.77
N THR A 176 0.68 -17.40 -5.85
CA THR A 176 0.78 -18.25 -7.05
C THR A 176 0.13 -17.58 -8.26
N VAL A 177 -1.14 -17.18 -8.14
CA VAL A 177 -1.89 -16.57 -9.25
C VAL A 177 -1.30 -15.22 -9.66
N ASN A 178 -0.76 -14.44 -8.72
CA ASN A 178 -0.08 -13.18 -9.03
C ASN A 178 1.18 -13.41 -9.87
N GLY A 179 1.98 -14.43 -9.54
CA GLY A 179 3.15 -14.83 -10.34
C GLY A 179 2.77 -15.23 -11.77
N LEU A 180 1.70 -16.01 -11.92
CA LEU A 180 1.17 -16.40 -13.24
C LEU A 180 0.65 -15.18 -14.02
N ALA A 181 -0.03 -14.24 -13.37
CA ALA A 181 -0.46 -12.99 -14.01
C ALA A 181 0.73 -12.14 -14.48
N MET A 182 1.83 -12.09 -13.73
CA MET A 182 3.06 -11.41 -14.19
C MET A 182 3.64 -12.09 -15.44
N GLN A 183 3.64 -13.43 -15.47
CA GLN A 183 4.07 -14.19 -16.64
C GLN A 183 3.20 -13.86 -17.87
N VAL A 184 1.86 -13.81 -17.73
CA VAL A 184 0.96 -13.41 -18.81
C VAL A 184 1.34 -12.04 -19.39
N HIS A 185 1.60 -11.04 -18.54
CA HIS A 185 1.96 -9.70 -18.99
C HIS A 185 3.32 -9.67 -19.71
N ASN A 186 4.29 -10.44 -19.23
CA ASN A 186 5.60 -10.55 -19.87
C ASN A 186 5.53 -11.23 -21.24
N GLU A 187 4.62 -12.19 -21.42
CA GLU A 187 4.45 -12.92 -22.69
C GLU A 187 3.64 -12.11 -23.73
N ILE A 188 2.54 -11.48 -23.30
CA ILE A 188 1.58 -10.83 -24.21
C ILE A 188 1.92 -9.34 -24.41
N GLY A 189 2.41 -8.65 -23.38
CA GLY A 189 2.57 -7.20 -23.36
C GLY A 189 1.23 -6.44 -23.36
N PRO A 190 1.25 -5.10 -23.18
CA PRO A 190 0.05 -4.27 -23.20
C PRO A 190 -0.52 -4.07 -24.62
N GLY A 191 -1.79 -3.70 -24.71
CA GLY A 191 -2.46 -3.33 -25.98
C GLY A 191 -3.47 -4.35 -26.52
N HIS A 192 -3.57 -5.53 -25.89
CA HIS A 192 -4.57 -6.55 -26.24
C HIS A 192 -5.88 -6.40 -25.46
N ALA A 193 -6.96 -7.00 -25.97
CA ALA A 193 -8.24 -7.03 -25.28
C ALA A 193 -8.19 -7.91 -24.02
N GLU A 194 -8.99 -7.55 -23.00
CA GLU A 194 -9.06 -8.23 -21.68
C GLU A 194 -9.18 -9.75 -21.79
N LYS A 195 -9.98 -10.21 -22.76
CA LYS A 195 -10.21 -11.64 -23.04
C LYS A 195 -8.93 -12.42 -23.36
N PHE A 196 -7.90 -11.80 -23.92
CA PHE A 196 -6.62 -12.48 -24.20
C PHE A 196 -5.86 -12.78 -22.91
N TYR A 197 -5.75 -11.79 -22.02
CA TYR A 197 -5.10 -11.97 -20.72
C TYR A 197 -5.86 -12.96 -19.85
N GLN A 198 -7.20 -12.85 -19.81
CA GLN A 198 -8.07 -13.79 -19.09
C GLN A 198 -7.85 -15.23 -19.54
N ARG A 199 -7.86 -15.49 -20.86
CA ARG A 199 -7.66 -16.83 -21.42
C ARG A 199 -6.29 -17.38 -21.08
N ARG A 200 -5.24 -16.58 -21.24
CA ARG A 200 -3.88 -17.01 -20.96
C ARG A 200 -3.64 -17.27 -19.47
N LEU A 201 -4.18 -16.41 -18.61
CA LEU A 201 -4.10 -16.61 -17.16
C LEU A 201 -4.86 -17.89 -16.74
N ALA A 202 -6.02 -18.16 -17.32
CA ALA A 202 -6.76 -19.38 -17.06
C ALA A 202 -5.99 -20.64 -17.47
N GLU A 203 -5.28 -20.60 -18.60
CA GLU A 203 -4.42 -21.68 -19.07
C GLU A 203 -3.26 -21.92 -18.10
N LEU A 204 -2.49 -20.89 -17.78
CA LEU A 204 -1.36 -20.98 -16.85
C LEU A 204 -1.77 -21.50 -15.46
N CYS A 205 -2.93 -21.06 -14.96
CA CYS A 205 -3.45 -21.56 -13.69
C CYS A 205 -3.79 -23.06 -13.75
N ARG A 206 -4.36 -23.55 -14.85
CA ARG A 206 -4.65 -24.99 -15.03
C ARG A 206 -3.37 -25.81 -15.16
N ASP A 207 -2.38 -25.30 -15.88
CA ASP A 207 -1.07 -25.94 -16.00
C ASP A 207 -0.36 -26.03 -14.65
N ALA A 208 -0.58 -25.05 -13.77
CA ALA A 208 -0.13 -25.08 -12.37
C ALA A 208 -0.98 -25.99 -11.46
N GLY A 209 -1.96 -26.73 -12.00
CA GLY A 209 -2.80 -27.67 -11.28
C GLY A 209 -3.98 -27.05 -10.53
N LEU A 210 -4.32 -25.78 -10.80
CA LEU A 210 -5.43 -25.09 -10.15
C LEU A 210 -6.75 -25.34 -10.88
N SER A 211 -7.84 -25.49 -10.12
CA SER A 211 -9.21 -25.47 -10.63
C SER A 211 -9.61 -24.06 -11.04
N VAL A 212 -10.04 -23.87 -12.29
CA VAL A 212 -10.40 -22.55 -12.85
C VAL A 212 -11.70 -22.62 -13.66
N GLU A 213 -12.73 -21.97 -13.13
CA GLU A 213 -13.96 -21.63 -13.87
C GLU A 213 -13.79 -20.26 -14.54
N VAL A 214 -13.89 -20.23 -15.87
CA VAL A 214 -13.81 -19.00 -16.66
C VAL A 214 -15.21 -18.45 -16.88
N GLU A 215 -15.38 -17.13 -16.75
CA GLU A 215 -16.65 -16.46 -17.02
C GLU A 215 -17.81 -16.97 -16.13
N LYS A 216 -17.51 -17.30 -14.86
CA LYS A 216 -18.50 -17.84 -13.91
C LYS A 216 -19.68 -16.88 -13.75
N ARG A 217 -20.87 -17.41 -13.97
CA ARG A 217 -22.12 -16.66 -13.85
C ARG A 217 -22.69 -16.81 -12.44
N VAL A 218 -23.00 -15.68 -11.81
CA VAL A 218 -23.73 -15.65 -10.55
C VAL A 218 -25.04 -14.91 -10.76
N GLU A 219 -26.14 -15.56 -10.44
CA GLU A 219 -27.47 -14.97 -10.55
C GLU A 219 -27.66 -13.82 -9.58
N VAL A 220 -28.25 -12.75 -10.08
CA VAL A 220 -28.65 -11.56 -9.34
C VAL A 220 -30.15 -11.54 -9.25
N TRP A 221 -30.66 -11.54 -8.02
CA TRP A 221 -32.09 -11.52 -7.73
C TRP A 221 -32.44 -10.20 -7.05
N ILE A 222 -33.55 -9.59 -7.48
CA ILE A 222 -34.16 -8.46 -6.80
C ILE A 222 -35.55 -8.94 -6.38
N THR A 223 -35.81 -8.91 -5.06
CA THR A 223 -36.94 -9.64 -4.46
C THR A 223 -36.95 -11.11 -4.90
N GLU A 224 -38.00 -11.57 -5.57
CA GLU A 224 -38.19 -12.94 -6.05
C GLU A 224 -38.01 -13.04 -7.57
N ARG A 225 -37.49 -11.98 -8.22
CA ARG A 225 -37.28 -11.96 -9.68
C ARG A 225 -35.79 -12.00 -10.00
N MET A 226 -35.40 -12.96 -10.83
CA MET A 226 -34.08 -13.00 -11.44
C MET A 226 -33.91 -11.77 -12.34
N PHE A 227 -32.97 -10.90 -11.98
CA PHE A 227 -32.69 -9.63 -12.65
C PHE A 227 -31.64 -9.80 -13.75
N GLY A 228 -30.63 -10.63 -13.49
CA GLY A 228 -29.57 -10.90 -14.46
C GLY A 228 -28.45 -11.74 -13.87
N TYR A 229 -27.28 -11.66 -14.50
CA TYR A 229 -26.10 -12.39 -14.08
C TYR A 229 -24.91 -11.44 -13.91
N LEU A 230 -24.17 -11.61 -12.83
CA LEU A 230 -22.79 -11.19 -12.74
C LEU A 230 -21.92 -12.22 -13.46
N LYS A 231 -20.85 -11.75 -14.10
CA LYS A 231 -19.94 -12.58 -14.86
C LYS A 231 -18.52 -12.32 -14.39
N LEU A 232 -18.01 -13.20 -13.55
CA LEU A 232 -16.65 -13.11 -13.01
C LEU A 232 -15.68 -13.59 -14.07
N ASP A 233 -14.55 -12.90 -14.26
CA ASP A 233 -13.60 -13.33 -15.28
C ASP A 233 -13.02 -14.71 -14.97
N LEU A 234 -12.48 -14.92 -13.77
CA LEU A 234 -12.03 -16.23 -13.31
C LEU A 234 -12.46 -16.46 -11.86
N TRP A 235 -12.87 -17.69 -11.60
CA TRP A 235 -13.15 -18.22 -10.28
C TRP A 235 -12.24 -19.42 -10.03
N ILE A 236 -11.27 -19.23 -9.13
CA ILE A 236 -10.15 -20.14 -8.93
C ILE A 236 -10.30 -20.84 -7.57
N GLU A 237 -10.14 -22.17 -7.55
CA GLU A 237 -10.13 -23.02 -6.34
C GLU A 237 -11.36 -22.84 -5.43
N GLU A 238 -12.48 -22.40 -6.01
CA GLU A 238 -13.70 -22.03 -5.30
C GLU A 238 -13.52 -21.01 -4.17
N ARG A 239 -12.43 -20.23 -4.23
CA ARG A 239 -12.01 -19.38 -3.11
C ARG A 239 -11.50 -18.01 -3.55
N LEU A 240 -11.06 -17.84 -4.80
CA LEU A 240 -10.45 -16.61 -5.29
C LEU A 240 -11.20 -16.06 -6.51
N VAL A 241 -11.71 -14.83 -6.38
CA VAL A 241 -12.20 -14.04 -7.50
C VAL A 241 -11.02 -13.38 -8.21
N VAL A 242 -10.95 -13.48 -9.54
CA VAL A 242 -9.99 -12.71 -10.35
C VAL A 242 -10.71 -11.94 -11.44
N GLU A 243 -10.38 -10.65 -11.57
CA GLU A 243 -10.82 -9.75 -12.65
C GLU A 243 -9.61 -9.29 -13.48
N CYS A 244 -9.72 -9.36 -14.80
CA CYS A 244 -8.67 -8.95 -15.74
C CYS A 244 -9.07 -7.66 -16.45
N LYS A 245 -8.23 -6.63 -16.37
CA LYS A 245 -8.44 -5.34 -17.03
C LYS A 245 -7.31 -4.99 -17.98
N ALA A 246 -7.62 -4.21 -19.02
CA ALA A 246 -6.65 -3.71 -20.00
C ALA A 246 -6.73 -2.18 -20.13
N LEU A 247 -6.63 -1.49 -18.99
CA LEU A 247 -6.82 -0.05 -18.90
C LEU A 247 -5.52 0.72 -19.15
N ALA A 248 -5.60 1.80 -19.92
CA ALA A 248 -4.51 2.77 -20.08
C ALA A 248 -4.34 3.71 -18.86
N ARG A 249 -5.02 3.42 -17.74
CA ARG A 249 -4.98 4.17 -16.48
C ARG A 249 -4.90 3.22 -15.28
N PRO A 250 -4.47 3.68 -14.09
CA PRO A 250 -4.55 2.89 -12.87
C PRO A 250 -5.99 2.46 -12.53
N ILE A 251 -6.10 1.40 -11.72
CA ILE A 251 -7.36 0.84 -11.22
C ILE A 251 -8.04 1.85 -10.29
N GLY A 252 -9.23 2.29 -10.67
CA GLY A 252 -10.04 3.26 -9.95
C GLY A 252 -11.13 2.61 -9.11
N ASN A 253 -12.00 3.45 -8.55
CA ASN A 253 -13.05 2.99 -7.64
C ASN A 253 -14.15 2.17 -8.31
N GLU A 254 -14.42 2.41 -9.60
CA GLU A 254 -15.41 1.65 -10.39
C GLU A 254 -15.04 0.17 -10.45
N GLU A 255 -13.78 -0.12 -10.78
CA GLU A 255 -13.27 -1.49 -10.84
C GLU A 255 -13.24 -2.18 -9.47
N ILE A 256 -12.91 -1.43 -8.41
CA ILE A 256 -12.94 -1.96 -7.03
C ILE A 256 -14.36 -2.33 -6.63
N GLY A 257 -15.34 -1.47 -6.96
CA GLY A 257 -16.75 -1.72 -6.67
C GLY A 257 -17.28 -2.98 -7.37
N GLN A 258 -16.84 -3.23 -8.60
CA GLN A 258 -17.16 -4.45 -9.34
C GLN A 258 -16.67 -5.70 -8.60
N VAL A 259 -15.40 -5.73 -8.17
CA VAL A 259 -14.85 -6.88 -7.43
C VAL A 259 -15.52 -7.06 -6.07
N LEU A 260 -15.81 -5.99 -5.33
CA LEU A 260 -16.55 -6.08 -4.06
C LEU A 260 -17.93 -6.74 -4.25
N THR A 261 -18.60 -6.45 -5.36
CA THR A 261 -19.87 -7.09 -5.71
C THR A 261 -19.68 -8.59 -5.94
N TYR A 262 -18.60 -9.00 -6.63
CA TYR A 262 -18.27 -10.40 -6.82
C TYR A 262 -17.93 -11.13 -5.53
N LEU A 263 -17.22 -10.49 -4.59
CA LEU A 263 -16.94 -11.07 -3.28
C LEU A 263 -18.22 -11.32 -2.49
N ALA A 264 -19.12 -10.34 -2.46
CA ALA A 264 -20.45 -10.51 -1.86
C ALA A 264 -21.25 -11.61 -2.56
N ALA A 265 -21.15 -11.69 -3.89
CA ALA A 265 -21.86 -12.67 -4.71
C ALA A 265 -21.26 -14.07 -4.70
N THR A 266 -20.09 -14.29 -4.13
CA THR A 266 -19.45 -15.63 -4.07
C THR A 266 -19.19 -16.09 -2.65
N GLY A 267 -19.27 -15.19 -1.67
CA GLY A 267 -18.82 -15.45 -0.30
C GLY A 267 -17.29 -15.51 -0.18
N SER A 268 -16.53 -15.24 -1.26
CA SER A 268 -15.07 -15.23 -1.21
C SER A 268 -14.57 -14.08 -0.32
N GLN A 269 -13.51 -14.37 0.44
CA GLN A 269 -12.86 -13.39 1.30
C GLN A 269 -11.90 -12.46 0.54
N VAL A 270 -11.43 -12.88 -0.65
CA VAL A 270 -10.33 -12.21 -1.37
C VAL A 270 -10.61 -12.18 -2.87
N GLY A 271 -10.45 -11.00 -3.45
CA GLY A 271 -10.45 -10.79 -4.89
C GLY A 271 -9.15 -10.17 -5.35
N MET A 272 -8.69 -10.58 -6.53
CA MET A 272 -7.56 -9.97 -7.22
C MET A 272 -8.05 -9.29 -8.48
N ILE A 273 -7.59 -8.08 -8.74
CA ILE A 273 -7.78 -7.42 -10.02
C ILE A 273 -6.42 -7.05 -10.60
N TYR A 274 -6.22 -7.40 -11.86
CA TYR A 274 -4.98 -7.16 -12.58
C TYR A 274 -5.24 -6.22 -13.74
N ASN A 275 -4.47 -5.12 -13.81
CA ASN A 275 -4.46 -4.27 -14.99
C ASN A 275 -3.23 -4.56 -15.86
N PHE A 276 -3.47 -5.16 -17.03
CA PHE A 276 -2.49 -5.51 -18.05
C PHE A 276 -2.23 -4.39 -19.07
N GLY A 277 -3.04 -3.33 -19.07
CA GLY A 277 -3.00 -2.27 -20.10
C GLY A 277 -1.86 -1.26 -19.96
N LEU A 278 -1.14 -1.28 -18.84
CA LEU A 278 -0.02 -0.39 -18.56
C LEU A 278 1.32 -1.03 -18.94
N SER A 279 2.38 -0.21 -18.99
CA SER A 279 3.75 -0.67 -19.24
C SER A 279 4.25 -1.68 -18.20
N ARG A 280 3.60 -1.74 -17.03
CA ARG A 280 3.79 -2.77 -16.00
C ARG A 280 2.42 -3.29 -15.58
N MET A 281 2.30 -4.60 -15.40
CA MET A 281 1.11 -5.19 -14.82
C MET A 281 0.89 -4.64 -13.40
N MET A 282 -0.30 -4.09 -13.15
CA MET A 282 -0.67 -3.58 -11.83
C MET A 282 -1.65 -4.52 -11.13
N PRO A 283 -1.22 -5.27 -10.11
CA PRO A 283 -2.11 -6.06 -9.28
C PRO A 283 -2.74 -5.21 -8.17
N ARG A 284 -3.97 -5.56 -7.78
CA ARG A 284 -4.61 -5.03 -6.57
C ARG A 284 -5.42 -6.12 -5.89
N ARG A 285 -5.15 -6.31 -4.60
CA ARG A 285 -5.89 -7.22 -3.72
C ARG A 285 -7.03 -6.49 -3.03
N ILE A 286 -8.21 -7.07 -3.06
CA ILE A 286 -9.44 -6.54 -2.47
C ILE A 286 -9.96 -7.56 -1.46
N LEU A 287 -10.21 -7.11 -0.24
CA LEU A 287 -10.73 -7.96 0.84
C LEU A 287 -12.23 -7.72 0.99
N ALA A 288 -12.96 -8.80 1.28
CA ALA A 288 -14.38 -8.73 1.57
C ALA A 288 -14.66 -7.91 2.83
N ALA A 289 -15.87 -7.33 2.91
CA ALA A 289 -16.37 -6.74 4.13
C ALA A 289 -16.52 -7.81 5.23
N ARG A 290 -16.34 -7.41 6.50
CA ARG A 290 -16.54 -8.33 7.65
C ARG A 290 -17.96 -8.86 7.75
N ASP A 291 -18.93 -8.10 7.22
CA ASP A 291 -20.33 -8.50 7.12
C ASP A 291 -20.78 -8.39 5.66
N VAL A 292 -21.17 -9.53 5.09
CA VAL A 292 -21.65 -9.64 3.71
C VAL A 292 -22.98 -8.91 3.54
N GLN A 293 -23.83 -8.77 4.57
CA GLN A 293 -25.09 -8.03 4.47
C GLN A 293 -24.88 -6.53 4.31
N ASP A 294 -23.78 -5.99 4.86
CA ASP A 294 -23.41 -4.58 4.80
C ASP A 294 -22.48 -4.23 3.62
N TRP A 295 -22.34 -5.12 2.64
CA TRP A 295 -21.46 -4.91 1.48
C TRP A 295 -21.84 -3.65 0.67
N GLN A 296 -23.13 -3.32 0.59
CA GLN A 296 -23.61 -2.10 -0.06
C GLN A 296 -23.10 -0.82 0.64
N LYS A 297 -22.94 -0.86 1.97
CA LYS A 297 -22.32 0.26 2.72
C LYS A 297 -20.85 0.44 2.34
N HIS A 298 -20.16 -0.65 2.00
CA HIS A 298 -18.78 -0.60 1.56
C HIS A 298 -18.67 0.00 0.15
N LEU A 299 -19.62 -0.28 -0.75
CA LEU A 299 -19.70 0.34 -2.07
C LEU A 299 -19.85 1.87 -2.02
N TYR A 300 -20.57 2.41 -1.03
CA TYR A 300 -20.77 3.87 -0.89
C TYR A 300 -19.47 4.68 -0.80
N ARG A 301 -18.37 4.06 -0.35
CA ARG A 301 -17.04 4.69 -0.30
C ARG A 301 -16.40 4.82 -1.68
N TYR A 302 -16.86 4.03 -2.65
CA TYR A 302 -16.30 3.93 -4.00
C TYR A 302 -17.19 4.57 -5.07
N ILE A 303 -18.44 4.93 -4.73
CA ILE A 303 -19.33 5.67 -5.63
C ILE A 303 -18.77 7.08 -5.84
N HIS A 304 -18.58 7.48 -7.10
CA HIS A 304 -18.26 8.85 -7.45
C HIS A 304 -19.40 9.79 -7.04
N LYS A 305 -19.07 10.88 -6.33
CA LYS A 305 -20.02 11.92 -5.95
C LYS A 305 -19.69 13.19 -6.71
N SER A 306 -20.62 13.68 -7.51
CA SER A 306 -20.50 15.02 -8.08
C SER A 306 -20.43 16.08 -6.96
N PRO A 307 -19.74 17.21 -7.15
CA PRO A 307 -19.69 18.28 -6.16
C PRO A 307 -21.11 18.68 -5.71
N GLY A 308 -21.35 18.67 -4.39
CA GLY A 308 -22.67 18.97 -3.79
C GLY A 308 -23.64 17.78 -3.71
N MET A 309 -23.30 16.61 -4.25
CA MET A 309 -24.14 15.41 -4.15
C MET A 309 -23.99 14.73 -2.79
N VAL A 310 -25.10 14.60 -2.06
CA VAL A 310 -25.18 13.81 -0.82
C VAL A 310 -25.85 12.47 -1.17
N LEU A 311 -25.16 11.36 -0.91
CA LEU A 311 -25.77 10.04 -1.07
C LEU A 311 -26.84 9.81 0.01
N PRO A 312 -27.97 9.17 -0.32
CA PRO A 312 -29.02 8.89 0.66
C PRO A 312 -28.46 8.03 1.80
N PRO A 313 -28.80 8.32 3.07
CA PRO A 313 -28.25 7.62 4.22
C PRO A 313 -28.60 6.12 4.16
N LEU A 314 -27.60 5.27 4.41
CA LEU A 314 -27.78 3.83 4.62
C LEU A 314 -28.32 3.61 6.04
N GLY A 315 -29.58 3.95 6.25
CA GLY A 315 -30.15 3.95 7.59
C GLY A 315 -31.56 4.50 7.68
N GLN A 316 -32.51 3.74 7.14
CA GLN A 316 -33.92 3.58 7.51
C GLN A 316 -34.51 2.75 6.38
N LYS A 317 -35.26 1.67 6.70
CA LYS A 317 -35.89 0.73 5.75
C LYS A 317 -35.96 1.32 4.34
N THR A 318 -34.95 1.03 3.52
CA THR A 318 -34.92 1.56 2.17
C THR A 318 -35.95 0.77 1.39
N ASP A 319 -36.91 1.44 0.75
CA ASP A 319 -37.85 0.84 -0.21
C ASP A 319 -37.14 0.24 -1.45
N VAL A 320 -35.80 0.20 -1.44
CA VAL A 320 -34.97 -0.47 -2.43
C VAL A 320 -34.85 -1.95 -2.03
N PRO A 321 -35.45 -2.88 -2.79
CA PRO A 321 -35.41 -4.30 -2.48
C PRO A 321 -33.97 -4.82 -2.42
N PRO A 322 -33.64 -5.69 -1.43
CA PRO A 322 -32.28 -6.20 -1.28
C PRO A 322 -31.88 -7.01 -2.51
N ILE A 323 -30.68 -6.76 -3.03
CA ILE A 323 -30.06 -7.60 -4.06
C ILE A 323 -29.58 -8.88 -3.37
N ARG A 324 -30.01 -10.03 -3.88
CA ARG A 324 -29.61 -11.36 -3.40
C ARG A 324 -28.82 -12.11 -4.47
N PHE A 325 -27.89 -12.94 -4.03
CA PHE A 325 -27.12 -13.84 -4.88
C PHE A 325 -27.44 -15.29 -4.49
N ASN A 326 -27.59 -16.17 -5.49
CA ASN A 326 -28.03 -17.54 -5.26
C ASN A 326 -26.91 -18.48 -4.75
N SER A 327 -25.67 -17.99 -4.70
CA SER A 327 -24.47 -18.75 -4.33
C SER A 327 -24.30 -18.99 -2.84
N ILE A 328 -25.03 -18.26 -1.99
CA ILE A 328 -25.03 -18.49 -0.55
C ILE A 328 -26.11 -19.53 -0.27
N SER A 329 -25.75 -20.81 -0.40
CA SER A 329 -26.48 -21.85 0.33
C SER A 329 -26.37 -21.47 1.81
N GLN A 330 -27.47 -20.99 2.39
CA GLN A 330 -27.59 -20.88 3.83
C GLN A 330 -27.49 -22.30 4.39
N ALA A 331 -26.33 -22.65 4.94
CA ALA A 331 -26.11 -23.80 5.80
C ALA A 331 -25.80 -23.29 7.21
#